data_AF-A0A2P7B4Z1-F1
#
_entry.id   AF-A0A2P7B4Z1-F1
#
_cell.length_a   1.000
_cell.length_b   1.000
_cell.length_c   1.000
_cell.angle_alpha   90.00
_cell.angle_beta   90.00
_cell.angle_gamma   90.00
#
_symmetry.space_group_name_H-M   'P 1'
#
loop_
_entity.id
_entity.type
_entity.pdbx_description
1 polymer ?
#
loop_
_entity_poly.entity_id
_entity_poly.type
_entity_poly.pdbx_seq_one_letter_code
_entity_poly.pdbx_strand_id
1 'polypeptide(L)'
;MAREPMEDAIISYKAILAQIIDNRPSGTRQRLAAALGKHRSFVTQITSPAYATPLPARHLATIFRVCHFSPVEQDRFVEAYHAAHPGKLPEFGSSEGLRSLSLMVPDLGDDKKNRLLDEAITDFVQKIATLLGNTD
;
A
#
# COMPACT_ATOMS: atom_id res chain seq x y z
N MET A 1 28.49 -12.31 -6.41
CA MET A 1 27.21 -12.56 -7.09
C MET A 1 26.63 -11.21 -7.46
N ALA A 2 26.33 -10.98 -8.75
CA ALA A 2 25.59 -9.79 -9.16
C ALA A 2 24.16 -9.90 -8.61
N ARG A 3 23.67 -8.85 -7.93
CA ARG A 3 22.30 -8.80 -7.43
C ARG A 3 21.35 -8.63 -8.61
N GLU A 4 20.18 -9.25 -8.53
CA GLU A 4 19.18 -9.12 -9.58
C GLU A 4 18.55 -7.71 -9.53
N PRO A 5 18.23 -7.08 -10.67
CA PRO A 5 17.72 -5.71 -10.72
C PRO A 5 16.42 -5.51 -9.91
N MET A 6 15.63 -6.58 -9.74
CA MET A 6 14.44 -6.60 -8.89
C MET A 6 14.80 -6.50 -7.39
N GLU A 7 15.86 -7.16 -6.94
CA GLU A 7 16.31 -7.11 -5.55
C GLU A 7 16.82 -5.71 -5.21
N ASP A 8 17.56 -5.06 -6.11
CA ASP A 8 18.04 -3.70 -5.92
C ASP A 8 16.87 -2.69 -5.83
N ALA A 9 15.83 -2.88 -6.65
CA ALA A 9 14.60 -2.09 -6.55
C ALA A 9 13.88 -2.30 -5.20
N ILE A 10 13.85 -3.54 -4.69
CA ILE A 10 13.28 -3.85 -3.37
C ILE A 10 14.06 -3.18 -2.25
N ILE A 11 15.39 -3.25 -2.30
CA ILE A 11 16.28 -2.62 -1.32
C ILE A 11 16.06 -1.11 -1.30
N SER A 12 15.87 -0.48 -2.47
CA SER A 12 15.68 0.96 -2.61
C SER A 12 14.46 1.48 -1.84
N TYR A 13 13.26 0.93 -2.05
CA TYR A 13 12.08 1.39 -1.31
C TYR A 13 12.15 1.05 0.18
N LYS A 14 12.81 -0.05 0.55
CA LYS A 14 12.99 -0.42 1.95
C LYS A 14 13.96 0.49 2.68
N ALA A 15 14.97 1.03 2.00
CA ALA A 15 15.84 2.04 2.58
C ALA A 15 15.07 3.31 2.97
N ILE A 16 14.13 3.75 2.10
CA ILE A 16 13.22 4.86 2.39
C ILE A 16 12.35 4.53 3.62
N LEU A 17 11.73 3.34 3.64
CA LEU A 17 10.90 2.90 4.76
C LEU A 17 11.66 2.82 6.08
N ALA A 18 12.86 2.25 6.07
CA ALA A 18 13.72 2.17 7.25
C ALA A 18 14.05 3.56 7.80
N GLN A 19 14.44 4.50 6.93
CA GLN A 19 14.73 5.88 7.32
C GLN A 19 13.53 6.57 7.96
N ILE A 20 12.32 6.38 7.39
CA ILE A 20 11.09 6.95 7.94
C ILE A 20 10.84 6.39 9.34
N ILE A 21 10.93 5.07 9.52
CA ILE A 21 10.70 4.39 10.80
C ILE A 21 11.73 4.82 11.86
N ASP A 22 13.00 4.99 11.48
CA ASP A 22 14.06 5.40 12.40
C ASP A 22 13.90 6.85 12.87
N ASN A 23 13.21 7.69 12.10
CA ASN A 23 12.82 9.04 12.50
C ASN A 23 11.57 9.08 13.39
N ARG A 24 10.92 7.94 13.67
CA ARG A 24 9.73 7.87 14.54
C ARG A 24 10.11 7.46 15.98
N PRO A 25 9.25 7.75 16.98
CA PRO A 25 9.53 7.42 18.36
C PRO A 25 9.89 5.95 18.60
N SER A 26 10.70 5.71 19.63
CA SER A 26 11.00 4.37 20.14
C SER A 26 9.71 3.58 20.38
N GLY A 27 9.66 2.33 19.92
CA GLY A 27 8.47 1.47 20.01
C GLY A 27 7.58 1.43 18.76
N THR A 28 7.85 2.23 17.72
CA THR A 28 7.11 2.17 16.44
C THR A 28 7.12 0.79 15.79
N ARG A 29 8.25 0.07 15.83
CA ARG A 29 8.34 -1.32 15.34
C ARG A 29 7.46 -2.30 16.12
N GLN A 30 7.26 -2.08 17.42
CA GLN A 30 6.34 -2.89 18.23
C GLN A 30 4.88 -2.56 17.91
N ARG A 31 4.54 -1.28 17.72
CA ARG A 31 3.21 -0.86 17.27
C ARG A 31 2.87 -1.42 15.89
N LEU A 32 3.83 -1.45 14.97
CA LEU A 32 3.68 -2.11 13.68
C LEU A 32 3.38 -3.60 13.82
N ALA A 33 4.13 -4.32 14.66
CA ALA A 33 3.90 -5.74 14.90
C ALA A 33 2.48 -6.01 15.39
N ALA A 34 2.01 -5.23 16.37
CA ALA A 34 0.66 -5.31 16.90
C ALA A 34 -0.41 -4.99 15.83
N ALA A 35 -0.27 -3.87 15.12
CA ALA A 35 -1.25 -3.43 14.12
C ALA A 35 -1.33 -4.35 12.89
N LEU A 36 -0.25 -5.05 12.57
CA LEU A 36 -0.21 -6.04 11.47
C LEU A 36 -0.66 -7.44 11.93
N GLY A 37 -0.81 -7.68 13.23
CA GLY A 37 -1.07 -9.01 13.78
C GLY A 37 0.08 -10.00 13.51
N LYS A 38 1.33 -9.52 13.55
CA LYS A 38 2.54 -10.30 13.19
C LYS A 38 3.64 -10.14 14.24
N HIS A 39 4.64 -11.02 14.18
CA HIS A 39 5.80 -10.96 15.06
C HIS A 39 6.82 -9.89 14.62
N ARG A 40 7.70 -9.48 15.55
CA ARG A 40 8.79 -8.50 15.31
C ARG A 40 9.73 -8.95 14.19
N SER A 41 9.97 -10.25 14.04
CA SER A 41 10.77 -10.82 12.96
C SER A 41 10.19 -10.49 11.59
N PHE A 42 8.88 -10.69 11.41
CA PHE A 42 8.17 -10.33 10.19
C PHE A 42 8.30 -8.83 9.89
N VAL A 43 8.06 -7.96 10.87
CA VAL A 43 8.22 -6.50 10.72
C VAL A 43 9.64 -6.18 10.25
N THR A 44 10.66 -6.79 10.85
CA THR A 44 12.06 -6.56 10.47
C THR A 44 12.31 -6.98 9.03
N GLN A 45 11.83 -8.15 8.62
CA GLN A 45 12.00 -8.69 7.28
C GLN A 45 11.38 -7.80 6.20
N ILE A 46 10.21 -7.20 6.47
CA ILE A 46 9.51 -6.35 5.47
C ILE A 46 9.96 -4.88 5.49
N THR A 47 10.57 -4.41 6.58
CA THR A 47 10.98 -2.99 6.73
C THR A 47 12.48 -2.76 6.55
N SER A 48 13.32 -3.77 6.73
CA SER A 48 14.78 -3.62 6.60
C SER A 48 15.27 -3.90 5.18
N PRO A 49 16.13 -3.04 4.61
CA PRO A 49 16.76 -3.28 3.30
C PRO A 49 17.73 -4.47 3.30
N ALA A 50 18.10 -5.02 4.47
CA ALA A 50 18.97 -6.19 4.56
C ALA A 50 18.31 -7.49 4.05
N TYR A 51 16.98 -7.49 3.82
CA TYR A 51 16.23 -8.65 3.37
C TYR A 51 15.58 -8.39 2.01
N ALA A 52 15.75 -9.33 1.08
CA ALA A 52 15.16 -9.27 -0.26
C ALA A 52 13.64 -9.56 -0.30
N THR A 53 13.03 -10.01 0.82
CA THR A 53 11.60 -10.36 0.86
C THR A 53 10.72 -9.15 0.57
N PRO A 54 9.92 -9.12 -0.50
CA PRO A 54 9.12 -7.94 -0.83
C PRO A 54 8.06 -7.65 0.23
N LEU A 55 7.80 -6.37 0.48
CA LEU A 55 6.73 -5.89 1.37
C LEU A 55 5.36 -6.12 0.67
N PRO A 56 4.44 -6.91 1.25
CA PRO A 56 3.13 -7.11 0.64
C PRO A 56 2.26 -5.84 0.64
N ALA A 57 1.66 -5.53 -0.51
CA ALA A 57 0.77 -4.39 -0.75
C ALA A 57 -0.31 -4.20 0.33
N ARG A 58 -0.96 -5.29 0.76
CA ARG A 58 -1.99 -5.29 1.82
C ARG A 58 -1.55 -4.66 3.15
N HIS A 59 -0.24 -4.55 3.42
CA HIS A 59 0.29 -3.98 4.66
C HIS A 59 0.60 -2.49 4.55
N LEU A 60 0.59 -1.90 3.35
CA LEU A 60 0.99 -0.51 3.12
C LEU A 60 0.12 0.49 3.89
N ALA A 61 -1.20 0.38 3.79
CA ALA A 61 -2.13 1.28 4.47
C ALA A 61 -1.90 1.30 5.99
N THR A 62 -1.73 0.12 6.60
CA THR A 62 -1.43 0.01 8.04
C THR A 62 -0.07 0.61 8.39
N ILE A 63 0.95 0.38 7.57
CA ILE A 63 2.30 0.93 7.78
C ILE A 63 2.28 2.46 7.71
N PHE A 64 1.65 3.04 6.69
CA PHE A 64 1.55 4.50 6.53
C PHE A 64 0.85 5.16 7.71
N ARG A 65 -0.25 4.57 8.17
CA ARG A 65 -1.00 5.04 9.34
C ARG A 65 -0.17 4.96 10.63
N VAL A 66 0.44 3.80 10.92
CA VAL A 66 1.19 3.59 12.18
C VAL A 66 2.47 4.42 12.22
N CYS A 67 3.14 4.58 11.08
CA CYS A 67 4.35 5.36 10.98
C CYS A 67 4.08 6.85 10.76
N HIS A 68 2.82 7.28 10.66
CA HIS A 68 2.44 8.67 10.39
C HIS A 68 3.20 9.25 9.19
N PHE A 69 3.05 8.63 8.03
CA PHE A 69 3.64 9.14 6.80
C PHE A 69 3.06 10.52 6.48
N SER A 70 3.92 11.48 6.15
CA SER A 70 3.50 12.70 5.46
C SER A 70 3.19 12.39 3.99
N PRO A 71 2.39 13.25 3.31
CA PRO A 71 2.11 13.06 1.88
C PRO A 71 3.37 12.92 1.02
N VAL A 72 4.39 13.76 1.28
CA VAL A 72 5.66 13.74 0.53
C VAL A 72 6.45 12.44 0.76
N GLU A 73 6.49 11.93 2.00
CA GLU A 73 7.12 10.64 2.30
C GLU A 73 6.37 9.49 1.63
N GLN A 74 5.04 9.54 1.59
CA GLN A 74 4.20 8.54 0.96
C GLN A 74 4.40 8.51 -0.55
N ASP A 75 4.37 9.65 -1.23
CA ASP A 75 4.57 9.72 -2.68
C ASP A 75 5.94 9.16 -3.08
N ARG A 76 7.00 9.61 -2.39
CA ARG A 76 8.38 9.14 -2.60
C ARG A 76 8.50 7.62 -2.39
N PHE A 77 7.85 7.10 -1.35
CA PHE A 77 7.87 5.67 -1.07
C PHE A 77 7.12 4.87 -2.14
N VAL A 78 5.93 5.33 -2.53
CA VAL A 78 5.03 4.66 -3.48
C VAL A 78 5.66 4.62 -4.88
N GLU A 79 6.31 5.70 -5.32
CA GLU A 79 7.07 5.73 -6.57
C GLU A 79 8.14 4.63 -6.62
N ALA A 80 8.98 4.53 -5.59
CA ALA A 80 10.00 3.50 -5.48
C ALA A 80 9.41 2.09 -5.34
N TYR A 81 8.29 1.96 -4.62
CA TYR A 81 7.59 0.69 -4.45
C TYR A 81 7.01 0.18 -5.78
N HIS A 82 6.46 1.05 -6.62
CA HIS A 82 5.95 0.70 -7.94
C HIS A 82 7.05 0.28 -8.92
N ALA A 83 8.19 0.97 -8.91
CA ALA A 83 9.35 0.58 -9.72
C ALA A 83 9.83 -0.85 -9.39
N ALA A 84 9.68 -1.26 -8.12
CA ALA A 84 10.02 -2.61 -7.67
C ALA A 84 8.92 -3.66 -7.90
N HIS A 85 7.72 -3.28 -8.38
CA HIS A 85 6.60 -4.20 -8.59
C HIS A 85 5.81 -3.90 -9.89
N PRO A 86 6.46 -3.98 -11.08
CA PRO A 86 5.76 -3.82 -12.35
C PRO A 86 4.70 -4.92 -12.51
N GLY A 87 3.41 -4.55 -12.47
CA GLY A 87 2.27 -5.46 -12.66
C GLY A 87 1.51 -5.89 -11.39
N LYS A 88 1.92 -5.44 -10.19
CA LYS A 88 1.17 -5.65 -8.94
C LYS A 88 0.70 -4.31 -8.38
N LEU A 89 -0.38 -3.76 -8.94
CA LEU A 89 -1.05 -2.59 -8.37
C LEU A 89 -1.69 -3.00 -7.02
N PRO A 90 -1.43 -2.27 -5.91
CA PRO A 90 -2.10 -2.53 -4.64
C PRO A 90 -3.60 -2.26 -4.74
N GLU A 91 -4.41 -3.25 -4.39
CA GLU A 91 -5.76 -2.98 -3.88
C GLU A 91 -5.60 -2.35 -2.50
N PHE A 92 -5.90 -1.06 -2.40
CA PHE A 92 -5.92 -0.35 -1.13
C PHE A 92 -7.08 -0.86 -0.27
N GLY A 93 -6.78 -1.77 0.67
CA GLY A 93 -7.63 -2.04 1.83
C GLY A 93 -8.25 -3.44 1.86
N SER A 94 -7.76 -4.29 2.77
CA SER A 94 -8.54 -5.44 3.22
C SER A 94 -9.49 -4.98 4.33
N SER A 95 -10.73 -4.66 3.98
CA SER A 95 -11.86 -4.83 4.89
C SER A 95 -12.19 -6.32 4.89
N GLU A 96 -12.19 -6.98 6.05
CA GLU A 96 -12.56 -8.39 6.14
C GLU A 96 -13.94 -8.60 5.48
N GLY A 97 -14.06 -9.58 4.58
CA GLY A 97 -15.28 -9.89 3.85
C GLY A 97 -15.48 -9.21 2.48
N LEU A 98 -14.60 -8.29 2.06
CA LEU A 98 -14.68 -7.70 0.72
C LEU A 98 -13.85 -8.48 -0.31
N ARG A 99 -14.42 -8.62 -1.51
CA ARG A 99 -13.75 -9.17 -2.70
C ARG A 99 -13.45 -8.04 -3.69
N SER A 100 -12.33 -8.13 -4.38
CA SER A 100 -12.03 -7.20 -5.47
C SER A 100 -12.81 -7.51 -6.73
N LEU A 101 -13.20 -6.46 -7.44
CA LEU A 101 -13.83 -6.49 -8.74
C LEU A 101 -13.09 -5.50 -9.66
N SER A 102 -12.40 -6.02 -10.67
CA SER A 102 -11.79 -5.21 -11.72
C SER A 102 -12.77 -5.05 -12.88
N LEU A 103 -12.93 -3.83 -13.38
CA LEU A 103 -13.85 -3.48 -14.46
C LEU A 103 -13.07 -2.85 -15.61
N MET A 104 -13.34 -3.29 -16.83
CA MET A 104 -12.91 -2.62 -18.05
C MET A 104 -13.99 -1.60 -18.43
N VAL A 105 -13.62 -0.33 -18.49
CA VAL A 105 -14.54 0.76 -18.85
C VAL A 105 -14.12 1.38 -20.19
N PRO A 106 -15.06 1.94 -20.97
CA PRO A 106 -14.72 2.65 -22.20
C PRO A 106 -13.87 3.88 -21.89
N ASP A 107 -12.82 4.08 -22.69
CA ASP A 107 -12.12 5.36 -22.73
C ASP A 107 -12.94 6.35 -23.57
N LEU A 108 -13.36 7.45 -22.95
CA LEU A 108 -14.18 8.48 -23.58
C LEU A 108 -13.37 9.48 -24.42
N GLY A 109 -12.04 9.32 -24.47
CA GLY A 109 -11.12 10.18 -25.21
C GLY A 109 -11.00 11.60 -24.66
N ASP A 110 -11.47 11.83 -23.43
CA ASP A 110 -11.45 13.12 -22.73
C ASP A 110 -11.22 12.89 -21.24
N ASP A 111 -10.12 13.44 -20.72
CA ASP A 111 -9.68 13.25 -19.33
C ASP A 111 -10.70 13.75 -18.30
N LYS A 112 -11.51 14.76 -18.64
CA LYS A 112 -12.55 15.26 -17.74
C LYS A 112 -13.73 14.29 -17.71
N LYS A 113 -14.11 13.73 -18.86
CA LYS A 113 -15.19 12.75 -18.93
C LYS A 113 -14.79 11.41 -18.30
N ASN A 114 -13.56 10.97 -18.49
CA ASN A 114 -13.02 9.77 -17.84
C ASN A 114 -13.05 9.92 -16.31
N ARG A 115 -12.61 11.06 -15.78
CA ARG A 115 -12.72 11.36 -14.34
C ARG A 115 -14.17 11.34 -13.84
N LEU A 116 -15.10 11.95 -14.57
CA LEU A 116 -16.52 11.93 -14.20
C LEU A 116 -17.10 10.50 -14.18
N LEU A 117 -16.66 9.64 -15.11
CA LEU A 117 -17.05 8.23 -15.15
C LEU A 117 -16.50 7.48 -13.93
N ASP A 118 -15.23 7.66 -13.62
CA ASP A 118 -14.57 7.02 -12.48
C ASP A 118 -15.19 7.46 -11.13
N GLU A 119 -15.48 8.75 -11.00
CA GLU A 119 -16.19 9.33 -9.85
C GLU A 119 -17.59 8.71 -9.72
N ALA A 120 -18.36 8.64 -10.80
CA ALA A 120 -19.72 8.08 -10.78
C ALA A 120 -19.73 6.60 -10.37
N ILE A 121 -18.75 5.80 -10.84
CA ILE A 121 -18.61 4.38 -10.46
C ILE A 121 -18.25 4.28 -8.98
N THR A 122 -17.31 5.10 -8.51
CA THR A 122 -16.87 5.12 -7.11
C THR A 122 -18.03 5.46 -6.17
N ASP A 123 -18.78 6.52 -6.50
CA ASP A 123 -19.97 6.94 -5.74
C ASP A 123 -21.04 5.85 -5.68
N PHE A 124 -21.26 5.14 -6.79
CA PHE A 124 -22.22 4.05 -6.85
C PHE A 124 -21.83 2.90 -5.93
N VAL A 125 -20.56 2.49 -5.95
CA VAL A 125 -20.04 1.43 -5.08
C VAL A 125 -20.13 1.84 -3.60
N GLN A 126 -19.81 3.09 -3.27
CA GLN A 126 -19.95 3.61 -1.90
C GLN A 126 -21.41 3.54 -1.41
N LYS A 127 -22.38 3.91 -2.25
CA LYS A 127 -23.81 3.81 -1.90
C LYS A 127 -24.24 2.37 -1.63
N ILE A 128 -23.78 1.41 -2.43
CA ILE A 128 -24.05 -0.02 -2.19
C ILE A 128 -23.45 -0.47 -0.84
N ALA A 129 -22.21 -0.06 -0.54
CA ALA A 129 -21.56 -0.40 0.72
C ALA A 129 -22.31 0.16 1.93
N THR A 130 -22.81 1.40 1.85
CA THR A 130 -23.65 1.99 2.91
C THR A 130 -24.96 1.23 3.10
N LEU A 131 -25.63 0.81 2.02
CA LEU A 131 -26.88 0.03 2.12
C LEU A 131 -26.66 -1.33 2.78
N LEU A 132 -25.57 -2.03 2.44
CA LEU A 132 -25.24 -3.32 3.03
C LEU A 132 -24.78 -3.20 4.49
N GLY A 133 -24.05 -2.12 4.84
CA GLY A 133 -23.63 -1.85 6.22
C GLY A 133 -24.75 -1.38 7.16
N ASN A 134 -25.90 -0.97 6.61
CA ASN A 134 -27.10 -0.62 7.38
C ASN A 134 -28.05 -1.83 7.61
N THR A 135 -27.67 -3.03 7.14
CA THR A 135 -28.42 -4.27 7.38
C THR A 135 -27.81 -4.99 8.58
N ASP A 136 -28.04 -4.43 9.77
CA ASP A 136 -27.82 -5.06 11.09
C ASP A 136 -28.98 -4.72 12.03
#